data_AF-A0A949X3Q9-F1
#
_entry.id   AF-A0A949X3Q9-F1
#
_cell.length_a   1.000
_cell.length_b   1.000
_cell.length_c   1.000
_cell.angle_alpha   90.00
_cell.angle_beta   90.00
_cell.angle_gamma   90.00
#
_symmetry.space_group_name_H-M   'P 1'
#
loop_
_entity.id
_entity.type
_entity.pdbx_description
1 polymer ?
#
loop_
_entity_poly.entity_id
_entity_poly.type
_entity_poly.pdbx_seq_one_letter_code
_entity_poly.pdbx_strand_id
1 'polypeptide(L)'
;DHPISPATIRTLGVRGDLSCQHALFLLRWLGVPPETFIAGPQPGTAGIPLPLADQEHRLRWDLSRLYRALNAARTARGATWQQAAKRLHCTANQLTNLPIAKFALGMRLAMRITQALRRPAADFVDVAEW
;
A
#
# COMPACT_ATOMS: atom_id res chain seq x y z
N ASP A 1 17.71 4.21 -0.98
CA ASP A 1 16.53 3.93 -1.82
C ASP A 1 16.80 4.30 -3.25
N HIS A 2 16.23 3.55 -4.20
CA HIS A 2 16.36 3.85 -5.61
C HIS A 2 15.28 4.84 -6.05
N PRO A 3 15.65 5.96 -6.71
CA PRO A 3 14.68 6.78 -7.42
C PRO A 3 13.95 5.94 -8.47
N ILE A 4 12.68 6.26 -8.73
CA ILE A 4 11.91 5.58 -9.76
C ILE A 4 12.60 5.76 -11.13
N SER A 5 12.99 4.67 -11.77
CA SER A 5 13.68 4.75 -13.05
C SER A 5 12.68 5.02 -14.19
N PRO A 6 13.09 5.69 -15.30
CA PRO A 6 12.25 5.80 -16.49
C PRO A 6 11.79 4.44 -17.04
N ALA A 7 12.61 3.40 -16.89
CA ALA A 7 12.23 2.04 -17.26
C ALA A 7 11.07 1.53 -16.41
N THR A 8 11.09 1.76 -15.08
CA THR A 8 9.99 1.41 -14.16
C THR A 8 8.68 2.09 -14.57
N ILE A 9 8.73 3.37 -14.97
CA ILE A 9 7.55 4.11 -15.44
C ILE A 9 7.02 3.51 -16.75
N ARG A 10 7.89 3.19 -17.71
CA ARG A 10 7.46 2.53 -18.96
C ARG A 10 6.83 1.16 -18.69
N THR A 11 7.43 0.37 -17.81
CA THR A 11 6.91 -0.96 -17.44
C THR A 11 5.57 -0.87 -16.72
N LEU A 12 5.30 0.20 -15.96
CA LEU A 12 3.99 0.43 -15.34
C LEU A 12 2.88 0.50 -16.39
N GLY A 13 3.11 1.17 -17.52
CA GLY A 13 2.13 1.23 -18.62
C GLY A 13 1.78 -0.14 -19.23
N VAL A 14 2.74 -1.09 -19.19
CA VAL A 14 2.54 -2.45 -19.72
C VAL A 14 1.98 -3.40 -18.66
N ARG A 15 2.53 -3.40 -17.44
CA ARG A 15 2.15 -4.33 -16.37
C ARG A 15 0.94 -3.90 -15.57
N GLY A 16 0.63 -2.60 -15.56
CA GLY A 16 -0.47 -2.04 -14.78
C GLY A 16 -0.31 -2.18 -13.27
N ASP A 17 0.91 -2.41 -12.77
CA ASP A 17 1.24 -2.44 -11.33
C ASP A 17 2.69 -2.02 -11.12
N LEU A 18 2.97 -1.48 -9.94
CA LEU A 18 4.28 -1.11 -9.44
C LEU A 18 4.34 -1.35 -7.93
N SER A 19 5.52 -1.31 -7.31
CA SER A 19 5.58 -1.42 -5.85
C SER A 19 4.85 -0.25 -5.19
N CYS A 20 4.20 -0.51 -4.05
CA CYS A 20 3.49 0.52 -3.32
C CYS A 20 4.42 1.66 -2.87
N GLN A 21 5.68 1.35 -2.61
CA GLN A 21 6.71 2.34 -2.28
C GLN A 21 7.05 3.24 -3.47
N HIS A 22 7.17 2.70 -4.69
CA HIS A 22 7.40 3.55 -5.88
C HIS A 22 6.16 4.37 -6.24
N ALA A 23 4.96 3.85 -6.00
CA ALA A 23 3.72 4.57 -6.23
C ALA A 23 3.64 5.88 -5.42
N LEU A 24 4.22 5.93 -4.22
CA LEU A 24 4.22 7.14 -3.39
C LEU A 24 4.92 8.34 -4.06
N PHE A 25 5.95 8.13 -4.89
CA PHE A 25 6.57 9.22 -5.64
C PHE A 25 5.60 9.85 -6.65
N LEU A 26 4.85 9.01 -7.37
CA LEU A 26 3.87 9.48 -8.35
C LEU A 26 2.66 10.13 -7.68
N LEU A 27 2.14 9.54 -6.61
CA LEU A 27 0.99 10.05 -5.87
C LEU A 27 1.29 11.39 -5.22
N ARG A 28 2.50 11.54 -4.66
CA ARG A 28 2.97 12.83 -4.12
C ARG A 28 3.06 13.89 -5.22
N TRP A 29 3.62 13.54 -6.39
CA TRP A 29 3.71 14.47 -7.51
C TRP A 29 2.33 14.91 -8.03
N LEU A 30 1.38 13.97 -8.10
CA LEU A 30 0.00 14.26 -8.52
C LEU A 30 -0.84 14.98 -7.43
N GLY A 31 -0.38 14.99 -6.18
CA GLY A 31 -1.11 15.60 -5.07
C GLY A 31 -2.42 14.88 -4.71
N VAL A 32 -2.54 13.58 -4.99
CA VAL A 32 -3.76 12.80 -4.72
C VAL A 32 -3.48 11.52 -3.93
N PRO A 33 -4.42 11.06 -3.09
CA PRO A 33 -4.32 9.76 -2.45
C PRO A 33 -4.55 8.62 -3.45
N PRO A 34 -4.05 7.40 -3.16
CA PRO A 34 -4.20 6.29 -4.09
C PRO A 34 -5.65 5.84 -4.29
N GLU A 35 -6.53 6.08 -3.33
CA GLU A 35 -7.95 5.76 -3.43
C GLU A 35 -8.67 6.52 -4.55
N THR A 36 -8.14 7.64 -5.04
CA THR A 36 -8.65 8.35 -6.22
C THR A 36 -8.70 7.47 -7.48
N PHE A 37 -7.85 6.43 -7.54
CA PHE A 37 -7.79 5.50 -8.68
C PHE A 37 -8.65 4.25 -8.49
N ILE A 38 -9.46 4.17 -7.43
CA ILE A 38 -10.38 3.07 -7.18
C ILE A 38 -11.79 3.50 -7.60
N ALA A 39 -12.41 2.75 -8.51
CA ALA A 39 -13.74 3.08 -9.02
C ALA A 39 -14.86 3.06 -7.95
N GLY A 40 -14.70 2.27 -6.89
CA GLY A 40 -15.65 2.15 -5.79
C GLY A 40 -14.93 1.91 -4.46
N PRO A 41 -14.33 2.94 -3.86
CA PRO A 41 -13.60 2.79 -2.60
C PRO A 41 -14.55 2.48 -1.46
N GLN A 42 -14.09 1.68 -0.49
CA GLN A 42 -14.86 1.35 0.70
C GLN A 42 -15.11 2.62 1.53
N PRO A 43 -16.26 2.71 2.24
CA PRO A 43 -16.58 3.84 3.10
C PRO A 43 -15.44 4.15 4.07
N GLY A 44 -15.09 5.42 4.20
CA GLY A 44 -14.03 5.91 5.10
C GLY A 44 -12.59 5.75 4.57
N THR A 45 -12.39 5.28 3.33
CA THR A 45 -11.03 5.10 2.77
C THR A 45 -10.64 6.19 1.77
N ALA A 46 -11.59 6.81 1.08
CA ALA A 46 -11.34 7.77 0.02
C ALA A 46 -11.22 9.21 0.53
N GLY A 47 -10.55 10.06 -0.25
CA GLY A 47 -10.46 11.50 0.00
C GLY A 47 -9.56 11.89 1.18
N ILE A 48 -8.92 10.92 1.83
CA ILE A 48 -7.97 11.17 2.91
C ILE A 48 -6.59 11.45 2.29
N PRO A 49 -6.04 12.67 2.41
CA PRO A 49 -4.77 12.99 1.80
C PRO A 49 -3.63 12.17 2.41
N LEU A 50 -2.61 11.87 1.59
CA LEU A 50 -1.34 11.37 2.11
C LEU A 50 -0.68 12.45 2.99
N PRO A 51 0.17 12.06 3.96
CA PRO A 51 0.93 13.03 4.74
C PRO A 51 1.71 14.00 3.85
N LEU A 52 1.84 15.24 4.29
CA LEU A 52 2.68 16.22 3.61
C LEU A 52 4.15 15.90 3.93
N ALA A 53 4.96 15.79 2.89
CA ALA A 53 6.41 15.72 2.99
C ALA A 53 6.99 16.90 2.23
N ASP A 54 7.93 17.62 2.84
CA ASP A 54 8.70 18.70 2.21
C ASP A 54 9.86 18.11 1.37
N GLN A 55 10.77 18.97 0.88
CA GLN A 55 11.88 18.52 0.04
C GLN A 55 12.93 17.65 0.77
N GLU A 56 12.96 17.68 2.10
CA GLU A 56 13.92 16.93 2.95
C GLU A 56 13.35 15.60 3.43
N HIS A 57 12.05 15.39 3.22
CA HIS A 57 11.37 14.16 3.62
C HIS A 57 10.77 13.41 2.43
N ARG A 58 10.54 12.11 2.62
CA ARG A 58 9.86 11.21 1.69
C ARG A 58 8.71 10.48 2.37
N LEU A 59 7.78 10.00 1.56
CA LEU A 59 6.72 9.11 2.02
C LEU A 59 7.21 7.67 2.00
N ARG A 60 6.96 6.94 3.09
CA ARG A 60 7.33 5.52 3.25
C ARG A 60 6.12 4.73 3.75
N TRP A 61 5.88 3.57 3.16
CA TRP A 61 4.90 2.63 3.72
C TRP A 61 5.44 1.99 5.00
N ASP A 62 4.68 2.09 6.10
CA ASP A 62 4.89 1.31 7.31
C ASP A 62 4.22 -0.06 7.14
N LEU A 63 4.93 -0.95 6.45
CA LEU A 63 4.45 -2.31 6.20
C LEU A 63 4.31 -3.15 7.48
N SER A 64 5.04 -2.79 8.54
CA SER A 64 4.89 -3.41 9.86
C SER A 64 3.56 -3.02 10.49
N ARG A 65 3.16 -1.74 10.42
CA ARG A 65 1.84 -1.28 10.86
C ARG A 65 0.71 -1.88 10.02
N LEU A 66 0.89 -1.97 8.71
CA LEU A 66 -0.06 -2.64 7.83
C LEU A 66 -0.24 -4.11 8.22
N TYR A 67 0.87 -4.83 8.45
CA TYR A 67 0.84 -6.22 8.93
C TYR A 67 0.13 -6.36 10.28
N ARG A 68 0.46 -5.50 11.26
CA ARG A 68 -0.20 -5.52 12.58
C ARG A 68 -1.70 -5.34 12.47
N ALA A 69 -2.16 -4.36 11.68
CA ALA A 69 -3.58 -4.12 11.44
C ALA A 69 -4.27 -5.30 10.75
N LEU A 70 -3.63 -5.87 9.72
CA LEU A 70 -4.13 -7.06 9.03
C LEU A 70 -4.22 -8.27 9.95
N ASN A 71 -3.19 -8.51 10.77
CA ASN A 71 -3.16 -9.62 11.72
C ASN A 71 -4.25 -9.47 12.80
N ALA A 72 -4.44 -8.27 13.35
CA ALA A 72 -5.51 -8.02 14.32
C ALA A 72 -6.88 -8.30 13.70
N ALA A 73 -7.12 -7.79 12.48
CA ALA A 73 -8.37 -7.98 11.76
C ALA A 73 -8.61 -9.45 11.33
N ARG A 74 -7.54 -10.21 11.07
CA ARG A 74 -7.60 -11.66 10.81
C ARG A 74 -7.97 -12.42 12.09
N THR A 75 -7.28 -12.15 13.19
CA THR A 75 -7.49 -12.81 14.49
C THR A 75 -8.89 -12.55 15.03
N ALA A 76 -9.39 -11.32 14.94
CA ALA A 76 -10.75 -10.96 15.38
C ALA A 76 -11.86 -11.72 14.62
N ARG A 77 -11.55 -12.24 13.42
CA ARG A 77 -12.48 -13.04 12.61
C ARG A 77 -12.25 -14.55 12.73
N GLY A 78 -11.34 -14.98 13.60
CA GLY A 78 -10.95 -16.39 13.72
C GLY A 78 -10.37 -17.00 12.44
N ALA A 79 -9.87 -16.16 11.51
CA ALA A 79 -9.45 -16.61 10.18
C ALA A 79 -7.99 -17.08 10.17
N THR A 80 -7.66 -18.07 9.35
CA THR A 80 -6.26 -18.44 9.06
C THR A 80 -5.62 -17.50 8.04
N TRP A 81 -4.30 -17.54 7.90
CA TRP A 81 -3.60 -16.79 6.86
C TRP A 81 -3.99 -17.23 5.45
N GLN A 82 -4.28 -18.52 5.24
CA GLN A 82 -4.77 -19.05 3.96
C GLN A 82 -6.15 -18.48 3.61
N GLN A 83 -7.06 -18.39 4.58
CA GLN A 83 -8.38 -17.78 4.38
C GLN A 83 -8.27 -16.28 4.07
N ALA A 84 -7.43 -15.56 4.80
CA ALA A 84 -7.18 -14.14 4.53
C ALA A 84 -6.57 -13.92 3.14
N ALA A 85 -5.60 -14.74 2.75
CA ALA A 85 -4.94 -14.69 1.45
C ALA A 85 -5.91 -14.99 0.30
N LYS A 86 -6.80 -15.98 0.46
CA LYS A 86 -7.87 -16.27 -0.50
C LYS A 86 -8.79 -15.07 -0.70
N ARG A 87 -9.21 -14.41 0.39
CA ARG A 87 -10.06 -13.20 0.33
C ARG A 87 -9.36 -12.02 -0.36
N LEU A 88 -8.05 -11.88 -0.17
CA LEU A 88 -7.25 -10.81 -0.75
C LEU A 88 -6.69 -11.15 -2.13
N HIS A 89 -6.95 -12.36 -2.65
CA HIS A 89 -6.41 -12.90 -3.90
C HIS A 89 -4.88 -12.79 -3.98
N CYS A 90 -4.19 -13.32 -2.97
CA CYS A 90 -2.74 -13.40 -2.89
C CYS A 90 -2.30 -14.70 -2.20
N THR A 91 -1.01 -14.88 -1.95
CA THR A 91 -0.51 -16.00 -1.14
C THR A 91 -0.41 -15.63 0.34
N ALA A 92 -0.45 -16.63 1.23
CA ALA A 92 -0.25 -16.42 2.66
C ALA A 92 1.13 -15.82 2.95
N ASN A 93 2.17 -16.27 2.25
CA ASN A 93 3.53 -15.75 2.39
C ASN A 93 3.62 -14.26 2.04
N GLN A 94 2.88 -13.78 1.03
CA GLN A 94 2.85 -12.35 0.73
C GLN A 94 2.27 -11.52 1.90
N LEU A 95 1.35 -12.08 2.68
CA LEU A 95 0.78 -11.41 3.85
C LEU A 95 1.69 -11.49 5.07
N THR A 96 2.27 -12.67 5.35
CA THR A 96 3.14 -12.87 6.52
C THR A 96 4.49 -12.18 6.37
N ASN A 97 4.96 -12.00 5.14
CA ASN A 97 6.25 -11.34 4.86
C ASN A 97 6.12 -9.83 4.65
N LEU A 98 4.93 -9.25 4.82
CA LEU A 98 4.73 -7.79 4.70
C LEU A 98 5.80 -6.96 5.43
N PRO A 99 6.16 -7.24 6.70
CA PRO A 99 7.14 -6.43 7.44
C PRO A 99 8.53 -6.36 6.77
N ILE A 100 8.90 -7.37 5.97
CA ILE A 100 10.20 -7.45 5.29
C ILE A 100 10.12 -7.20 3.79
N ALA A 101 8.91 -7.01 3.24
CA ALA A 101 8.70 -6.95 1.79
C ALA A 101 9.36 -5.72 1.14
N LYS A 102 9.61 -4.62 1.87
CA LYS A 102 10.19 -3.35 1.37
C LYS A 102 9.57 -2.89 0.04
N PHE A 103 10.13 -3.31 -1.10
CA PHE A 103 9.67 -2.98 -2.46
C PHE A 103 8.88 -4.09 -3.17
N ALA A 104 8.73 -5.26 -2.56
CA ALA A 104 8.07 -6.43 -3.15
C ALA A 104 6.55 -6.38 -3.05
N LEU A 105 5.98 -5.48 -2.23
CA LEU A 105 4.53 -5.30 -2.16
C LEU A 105 4.06 -4.44 -3.34
N GLY A 106 3.31 -5.05 -4.26
CA GLY A 106 2.64 -4.34 -5.34
C GLY A 106 1.51 -3.44 -4.84
N MET A 107 1.30 -2.31 -5.50
CA MET A 107 0.31 -1.30 -5.12
C MET A 107 -1.10 -1.89 -5.13
N ARG A 108 -1.42 -2.76 -6.10
CA ARG A 108 -2.72 -3.45 -6.16
C ARG A 108 -3.00 -4.31 -4.93
N LEU A 109 -1.99 -4.99 -4.38
CA LEU A 109 -2.17 -5.76 -3.15
C LEU A 109 -2.27 -4.84 -1.92
N ALA A 110 -1.46 -3.78 -1.84
CA ALA A 110 -1.57 -2.78 -0.78
C ALA A 110 -3.00 -2.21 -0.71
N MET A 111 -3.56 -1.78 -1.85
CA MET A 111 -4.93 -1.26 -1.89
C MET A 111 -5.98 -2.31 -1.49
N ARG A 112 -5.86 -3.57 -1.93
CA ARG A 112 -6.78 -4.62 -1.46
C ARG A 112 -6.76 -4.79 0.05
N ILE A 113 -5.58 -4.71 0.67
CA ILE A 113 -5.45 -4.81 2.13
C ILE A 113 -6.10 -3.60 2.82
N THR A 114 -5.77 -2.38 2.43
CA THR A 114 -6.31 -1.16 3.07
C THR A 114 -7.83 -1.07 2.91
N GLN A 115 -8.34 -1.42 1.72
CA GLN A 115 -9.78 -1.50 1.46
C GLN A 115 -10.46 -2.58 2.30
N ALA A 116 -9.87 -3.77 2.44
CA ALA A 116 -10.41 -4.83 3.30
C ALA A 116 -10.40 -4.45 4.79
N LEU A 117 -9.45 -3.62 5.21
CA LEU A 117 -9.37 -3.06 6.56
C LEU A 117 -10.33 -1.88 6.77
N ARG A 118 -10.92 -1.32 5.70
CA ARG A 118 -11.68 -0.06 5.72
C ARG A 118 -10.90 1.07 6.37
N ARG A 119 -9.61 1.17 6.00
CA ARG A 119 -8.71 2.22 6.46
C ARG A 119 -8.01 2.83 5.23
N PRO A 120 -7.82 4.15 5.19
CA PRO A 120 -7.11 4.79 4.07
C PRO A 120 -5.65 4.36 4.03
N ALA A 121 -5.01 4.45 2.86
CA ALA A 121 -3.57 4.23 2.71
C ALA A 121 -2.75 5.18 3.59
N ALA A 122 -3.23 6.41 3.80
CA ALA A 122 -2.61 7.42 4.66
C ALA A 122 -2.33 6.91 6.10
N ASP A 123 -3.14 5.98 6.62
CA ASP A 123 -2.92 5.38 7.96
C ASP A 123 -1.61 4.58 8.06
N PHE A 124 -1.08 4.13 6.91
CA PHE A 124 0.06 3.23 6.78
C PHE A 124 1.21 3.87 6.02
N VAL A 125 1.16 5.18 5.80
CA VAL A 125 2.23 5.94 5.18
C VAL A 125 2.73 6.94 6.20
N ASP A 126 4.04 6.91 6.45
CA ASP A 126 4.71 7.85 7.32
C ASP A 126 5.65 8.76 6.51
N VAL A 127 5.95 9.92 7.09
CA VAL A 127 7.01 10.82 6.60
C VAL A 127 8.32 10.33 7.20
N ALA A 128 9.33 10.14 6.35
CA ALA A 128 10.66 9.69 6.74
C ALA A 128 11.73 10.55 6.08
N GLU A 129 12.88 10.67 6.72
CA GLU A 129 14.06 11.29 6.12
C GLU A 129 14.55 10.50 4.88
N TRP A 130 15.28 11.18 3.99
CA TRP A 130 15.83 10.62 2.74
C TRP A 130 16.83 9.46 2.91
#